data_AF-A0A916FCI4-F1
#
_entry.id   AF-A0A916FCI4-F1
#
_cell.length_a   1.000
_cell.length_b   1.000
_cell.length_c   1.000
_cell.angle_alpha   90.00
_cell.angle_beta   90.00
_cell.angle_gamma   90.00
#
_symmetry.space_group_name_H-M   'P 1'
#
loop_
_entity.id
_entity.type
_entity.pdbx_description
1 polymer ?
#
loop_
_entity_poly.entity_id
_entity_poly.type
_entity_poly.pdbx_seq_one_letter_code
_entity_poly.pdbx_strand_id
1 'polypeptide(L)'
;MPNTADLRQFLINAFSDEEITTLCFDRFRAVYDNFSSGLSKGQKVQHLLEHCERHDKWPTLLALLQRERPQQFAKFLEANAPPDQADTHPVQRHPEQPSSSVTNISGGIDLNARDVSIGGDAVGRDKIVTINGNLYIVHVDNATDPLAVVQPIDAQPPIPPSYSQAHNPFYTTGRINDPKLFFGREQLVRELRQELSKRTNVSLVGESQMGKSSLLYYLYATREEWLPGEAIEYLDLQRVFDEADFCEMVLQQLNATGNTLRDLRYALGARRVILLLDEVERLAEPDFSPRLHDLLRSLAQEPNFKMCVATQSPLEEVFPPRVKGSVSPFHNIFTCKIVSPFSEVEARRFLAARLQGTGVTFTEREVARLINDSHCHPARLQQLARTLFEEKVADA
;
A
#
# COMPACT_ATOMS: atom_id res chain seq x y z
N MET A 1 27.24 17.38 1.40
CA MET A 1 25.83 16.95 1.41
C MET A 1 25.00 18.17 1.78
N PRO A 2 23.99 18.56 0.99
CA PRO A 2 23.13 19.70 1.35
C PRO A 2 22.47 19.44 2.71
N ASN A 3 22.39 20.47 3.56
CA ASN A 3 21.81 20.34 4.89
C ASN A 3 20.29 20.12 4.78
N THR A 4 19.69 19.39 5.72
CA THR A 4 18.24 19.09 5.77
C THR A 4 17.38 20.36 5.72
N ALA A 5 17.89 21.48 6.25
CA ALA A 5 17.23 22.79 6.18
C ALA A 5 17.14 23.34 4.75
N ASP A 6 18.20 23.21 3.95
CA ASP A 6 18.25 23.73 2.58
C ASP A 6 17.38 22.87 1.66
N LEU A 7 17.37 21.55 1.87
CA LEU A 7 16.52 20.63 1.12
C LEU A 7 15.03 20.86 1.43
N ARG A 8 14.69 21.18 2.68
CA ARG A 8 13.33 21.58 3.07
C ARG A 8 12.89 22.83 2.31
N GLN A 9 13.75 23.85 2.25
CA GLN A 9 13.45 25.08 1.51
C GLN A 9 13.33 24.83 0.00
N PHE A 10 14.19 23.98 -0.56
CA PHE A 10 14.09 23.56 -1.96
C PHE A 10 12.75 22.90 -2.26
N LEU A 11 12.34 21.90 -1.46
CA LEU A 11 11.06 21.21 -1.64
C LEU A 11 9.86 22.16 -1.48
N ILE A 12 9.93 23.09 -0.54
CA ILE A 12 8.88 24.10 -0.36
C ILE A 12 8.83 25.08 -1.55
N ASN A 13 9.96 25.40 -2.20
CA ASN A 13 9.95 26.37 -3.29
C ASN A 13 9.70 25.72 -4.67
N ALA A 14 10.18 24.49 -4.88
CA ALA A 14 10.17 23.82 -6.17
C ALA A 14 8.89 23.00 -6.44
N PHE A 15 8.13 22.64 -5.40
CA PHE A 15 6.93 21.81 -5.52
C PHE A 15 5.71 22.52 -4.92
N SER A 16 4.57 22.37 -5.56
CA SER A 16 3.25 22.74 -5.02
C SER A 16 2.80 21.76 -3.93
N ASP A 17 1.78 22.15 -3.16
CA ASP A 17 1.24 21.27 -2.09
C ASP A 17 0.66 19.97 -2.66
N GLU A 18 0.01 20.05 -3.82
CA GLU A 18 -0.53 18.91 -4.54
C GLU A 18 0.60 18.02 -5.09
N GLU A 19 1.65 18.58 -5.67
CA GLU A 19 2.80 17.80 -6.15
C GLU A 19 3.54 17.08 -5.00
N ILE A 20 3.70 17.71 -3.83
CA ILE A 20 4.26 17.04 -2.65
C ILE A 20 3.34 15.91 -2.18
N THR A 21 2.03 16.13 -2.23
CA THR A 21 1.02 15.12 -1.85
C THR A 21 1.09 13.92 -2.78
N THR A 22 1.12 14.15 -4.10
CA THR A 22 1.25 13.11 -5.12
C THR A 22 2.59 12.39 -5.04
N LEU A 23 3.69 13.11 -4.84
CA LEU A 23 5.02 12.52 -4.66
C LEU A 23 5.06 11.60 -3.45
N CYS A 24 4.46 12.01 -2.33
CA CYS A 24 4.35 11.16 -1.15
C CYS A 24 3.42 9.96 -1.42
N PHE A 25 2.31 10.15 -2.11
CA PHE A 25 1.39 9.07 -2.48
C PHE A 25 2.08 8.00 -3.36
N ASP A 26 2.86 8.42 -4.35
CA ASP A 26 3.46 7.55 -5.38
C ASP A 26 4.77 6.89 -4.95
N ARG A 27 5.57 7.56 -4.11
CA ARG A 27 6.95 7.14 -3.80
C ARG A 27 7.23 6.96 -2.31
N PHE A 28 6.45 7.62 -1.44
CA PHE A 28 6.65 7.59 0.02
C PHE A 28 5.33 7.31 0.74
N ARG A 29 4.70 6.17 0.42
CA ARG A 29 3.35 5.87 0.89
C ARG A 29 3.19 5.93 2.41
N ALA A 30 4.19 5.45 3.15
CA ALA A 30 4.22 5.53 4.61
C ALA A 30 4.22 6.97 5.15
N VAL A 31 4.66 7.96 4.36
CA VAL A 31 4.57 9.39 4.71
C VAL A 31 3.16 9.89 4.41
N TYR A 32 2.63 9.54 3.23
CA TYR A 32 1.28 9.93 2.81
C TYR A 32 0.18 9.39 3.73
N ASP A 33 0.29 8.14 4.18
CA ASP A 33 -0.70 7.50 5.06
C ASP A 33 -0.78 8.20 6.43
N ASN A 34 0.24 8.96 6.81
CA ASN A 34 0.25 9.81 8.00
C ASN A 34 -0.26 11.24 7.75
N PHE A 35 -0.73 11.55 6.54
CA PHE A 35 -1.30 12.85 6.25
C PHE A 35 -2.74 12.96 6.78
N SER A 36 -2.94 13.85 7.77
CA SER A 36 -4.27 14.26 8.23
C SER A 36 -4.85 15.38 7.37
N SER A 37 -6.18 15.49 7.31
CA SER A 37 -6.86 16.61 6.65
C SER A 37 -6.45 17.94 7.30
N GLY A 38 -5.93 18.88 6.51
CA GLY A 38 -5.51 20.21 6.96
C GLY A 38 -4.00 20.40 7.19
N LEU A 39 -3.14 19.42 6.87
CA LEU A 39 -1.69 19.62 6.90
C LEU A 39 -1.24 20.66 5.89
N SER A 40 -0.43 21.62 6.36
CA SER A 40 0.24 22.58 5.49
C SER A 40 1.35 21.91 4.68
N LYS A 41 1.67 22.48 3.51
CA LYS A 41 2.79 22.04 2.66
C LYS A 41 4.11 21.89 3.43
N GLY A 42 4.41 22.82 4.34
CA GLY A 42 5.62 22.77 5.16
C GLY A 42 5.66 21.54 6.08
N GLN A 43 4.52 21.16 6.67
CA GLN A 43 4.42 19.97 7.51
C GLN A 43 4.56 18.68 6.68
N LYS A 44 3.95 18.61 5.49
CA LYS A 44 4.11 17.46 4.58
C LYS A 44 5.56 17.24 4.18
N VAL A 45 6.29 18.31 3.82
CA VAL A 45 7.72 18.25 3.52
C VAL A 45 8.53 17.80 4.74
N GLN A 46 8.16 18.25 5.94
CA GLN A 46 8.85 17.83 7.16
C GLN A 46 8.66 16.33 7.46
N HIS A 47 7.44 15.81 7.32
CA HIS A 47 7.18 14.37 7.45
C HIS A 47 7.94 13.53 6.43
N LEU A 48 8.07 14.02 5.19
CA LEU A 48 8.86 13.37 4.14
C LEU A 48 10.34 13.28 4.52
N LEU A 49 10.94 14.40 4.94
CA LEU A 49 12.36 14.44 5.31
C LEU A 49 12.66 13.57 6.54
N GLU A 50 11.79 13.61 7.55
CA GLU A 50 11.93 12.80 8.76
C GLU A 50 11.82 11.29 8.45
N HIS A 51 10.93 10.91 7.54
CA HIS A 51 10.87 9.52 7.06
C HIS A 51 12.13 9.11 6.27
N CYS A 52 12.63 9.99 5.41
CA CYS A 52 13.85 9.72 4.66
C CYS A 52 15.08 9.57 5.58
N GLU A 53 15.15 10.36 6.65
CA GLU A 53 16.22 10.27 7.66
C GLU A 53 16.10 8.99 8.51
N ARG A 54 14.89 8.63 8.96
CA ARG A 54 14.67 7.44 9.80
C ARG A 54 14.86 6.11 9.07
N HIS A 55 14.69 6.07 7.76
CA HIS A 55 14.70 4.85 6.96
C HIS A 55 15.81 4.80 5.90
N ASP A 56 16.83 5.66 6.03
CA ASP A 56 17.97 5.76 5.10
C ASP A 56 17.58 5.91 3.61
N LYS A 57 16.47 6.61 3.34
CA LYS A 57 15.96 6.86 1.98
C LYS A 57 16.46 8.17 1.37
N TRP A 58 17.53 8.74 1.93
CA TRP A 58 18.14 9.98 1.46
C TRP A 58 18.62 9.88 0.00
N PRO A 59 19.33 8.81 -0.43
CA PRO A 59 19.75 8.66 -1.82
C PRO A 59 18.56 8.56 -2.79
N THR A 60 17.47 7.90 -2.38
CA THR A 60 16.24 7.75 -3.17
C THR A 60 15.55 9.09 -3.39
N LEU A 61 15.45 9.92 -2.35
CA LEU A 61 14.88 11.26 -2.46
C LEU A 61 15.70 12.14 -3.42
N LEU A 62 17.03 12.13 -3.30
CA LEU A 62 17.90 12.93 -4.18
C LEU A 62 17.83 12.47 -5.65
N ALA A 63 17.80 11.17 -5.90
CA ALA A 63 17.64 10.62 -7.26
C ALA A 63 16.29 11.01 -7.88
N LEU A 64 15.22 11.02 -7.07
CA LEU A 64 13.89 11.47 -7.52
C LEU A 64 13.90 12.97 -7.86
N LEU A 65 14.49 13.82 -7.01
CA LEU A 65 14.56 15.27 -7.27
C LEU A 65 15.39 15.58 -8.52
N GLN A 66 16.47 14.83 -8.76
CA GLN A 66 17.27 14.94 -9.97
C GLN A 66 16.49 14.56 -11.23
N ARG A 67 15.59 13.57 -11.15
CA ARG A 67 14.78 13.11 -12.28
C ARG A 67 13.60 14.04 -12.59
N GLU A 68 12.88 14.48 -11.57
CA GLU A 68 11.65 15.28 -11.74
C GLU A 68 11.94 16.75 -12.08
N ARG A 69 13.04 17.31 -11.54
CA ARG A 69 13.40 18.73 -11.71
C ARG A 69 14.92 18.90 -11.94
N PRO A 70 15.49 18.33 -13.02
CA PRO A 70 16.93 18.29 -13.25
C PRO A 70 17.60 19.67 -13.26
N GLN A 71 16.98 20.66 -13.90
CA GLN A 71 17.55 22.02 -14.00
C GLN A 71 17.51 22.81 -12.69
N GLN A 72 16.45 22.66 -11.89
CA GLN A 72 16.32 23.36 -10.61
C GLN A 72 17.16 22.69 -9.53
N PHE A 73 17.24 21.36 -9.56
CA PHE A 73 18.06 20.58 -8.64
C PHE A 73 19.56 20.75 -8.92
N ALA A 74 19.98 20.84 -10.19
CA ALA A 74 21.36 21.19 -10.54
C ALA A 74 21.78 22.55 -9.96
N LYS A 75 20.94 23.59 -10.11
CA LYS A 75 21.17 24.91 -9.50
C LYS A 75 21.22 24.87 -7.97
N PHE A 76 20.38 24.03 -7.35
CA PHE A 76 20.41 23.82 -5.91
C PHE A 76 21.72 23.17 -5.44
N LEU A 77 22.23 22.18 -6.17
CA LEU A 77 23.52 21.55 -5.87
C LEU A 77 24.70 22.51 -6.08
N GLU A 78 24.66 23.34 -7.12
CA GLU A 78 25.66 24.39 -7.35
C GLU A 78 25.66 25.45 -6.24
N ALA A 79 24.48 25.88 -5.79
CA ALA A 79 24.33 26.88 -4.73
C ALA A 79 24.69 26.36 -3.31
N ASN A 80 24.66 25.04 -3.11
CA ASN A 80 24.96 24.38 -1.83
C ASN A 80 26.21 23.50 -1.89
N ALA A 81 27.04 23.68 -2.92
CA ALA A 81 28.34 23.05 -3.00
C ALA A 81 29.23 23.58 -1.86
N PRO A 82 30.04 22.72 -1.20
CA PRO A 82 31.04 23.20 -0.26
C PRO A 82 31.97 24.19 -0.99
N PRO A 83 32.32 25.34 -0.40
CA PRO A 83 33.32 26.20 -1.00
C PRO A 83 34.66 25.51 -0.84
N ASP A 84 35.19 24.88 -1.90
CA ASP A 84 36.64 24.73 -1.95
C ASP A 84 37.24 24.55 -3.36
N GLN A 85 38.32 25.30 -3.56
CA GLN A 85 39.44 25.08 -4.49
C GLN A 85 39.20 25.35 -5.99
N ALA A 86 39.09 26.64 -6.32
CA ALA A 86 39.76 27.15 -7.52
C ALA A 86 40.95 28.01 -7.06
N ASP A 87 42.15 27.44 -7.09
CA ASP A 87 43.35 28.07 -7.68
C ASP A 87 44.62 27.32 -7.26
N THR A 88 45.26 26.72 -8.26
CA THR A 88 46.61 26.16 -8.20
C THR A 88 47.65 27.28 -8.13
N HIS A 89 48.46 27.33 -7.07
CA HIS A 89 49.86 27.80 -7.13
C HIS A 89 50.73 27.15 -6.04
N PRO A 90 52.05 26.96 -6.30
CA PRO A 90 52.90 26.01 -5.58
C PRO A 90 53.61 26.59 -4.35
N VAL A 91 53.73 25.76 -3.32
CA VAL A 91 54.81 25.63 -2.30
C VAL A 91 55.40 26.91 -1.69
N GLN A 92 55.22 27.07 -0.36
CA GLN A 92 56.34 27.38 0.57
C GLN A 92 55.99 27.10 2.04
N ARG A 93 57.01 26.62 2.77
CA ARG A 93 57.01 26.07 4.14
C ARG A 93 57.21 27.15 5.22
N HIS A 94 56.63 26.98 6.42
CA HIS A 94 57.21 27.13 7.80
C HIS A 94 56.15 27.48 8.89
N PRO A 95 56.43 27.32 10.22
CA PRO A 95 55.59 26.52 11.13
C PRO A 95 55.04 27.29 12.35
N GLU A 96 54.44 26.52 13.28
CA GLU A 96 54.23 26.77 14.72
C GLU A 96 52.85 27.24 15.23
N GLN A 97 52.46 26.54 16.30
CA GLN A 97 51.27 26.64 17.19
C GLN A 97 51.29 27.95 18.03
N PRO A 98 50.41 28.21 19.07
CA PRO A 98 49.40 27.35 19.70
C PRO A 98 48.06 28.00 20.16
N SER A 99 47.13 27.11 20.50
CA SER A 99 46.04 27.16 21.50
C SER A 99 45.51 28.51 22.05
N SER A 100 44.19 28.66 22.04
CA SER A 100 43.47 29.03 23.27
C SER A 100 42.07 28.42 23.30
N SER A 101 41.76 27.88 24.48
CA SER A 101 40.55 27.21 24.92
C SER A 101 39.49 28.19 25.42
N VAL A 102 38.22 27.96 25.10
CA VAL A 102 37.10 28.29 26.00
C VAL A 102 36.05 27.19 25.90
N THR A 103 36.00 26.36 26.94
CA THR A 103 34.83 25.55 27.32
C THR A 103 33.78 26.44 27.95
N ASN A 104 32.50 26.25 27.60
CA ASN A 104 31.40 26.51 28.52
C ASN A 104 30.33 25.42 28.41
N ILE A 105 29.96 24.93 29.59
CA ILE A 105 28.99 23.88 29.90
C ILE A 105 27.74 24.58 30.45
N SER A 106 26.55 24.14 30.05
CA SER A 106 25.30 24.21 30.85
C SER A 106 24.27 23.33 30.12
N GLY A 107 23.73 22.24 30.66
CA GLY A 107 23.06 22.05 31.95
C GLY A 107 21.65 21.58 31.57
N GLY A 108 21.31 20.29 31.73
CA GLY A 108 20.71 19.79 32.97
C GLY A 108 19.19 20.00 32.94
N ILE A 109 18.46 18.96 32.55
CA ILE A 109 16.99 18.87 32.63
C ILE A 109 16.64 18.56 34.09
N ASP A 110 15.70 19.31 34.67
CA ASP A 110 15.07 18.96 35.94
C ASP A 110 13.57 18.72 35.76
N LEU A 111 13.09 17.64 36.35
CA LEU A 111 11.73 17.12 36.28
C LEU A 111 10.93 17.67 37.48
N ASN A 112 9.70 18.13 37.19
CA ASN A 112 8.55 18.40 38.08
C ASN A 112 8.07 19.85 38.08
N ALA A 113 7.12 20.17 37.21
CA ALA A 113 6.11 21.17 37.50
C ALA A 113 4.80 20.77 36.79
N ARG A 114 3.74 20.70 37.59
CA ARG A 114 2.35 20.66 37.15
C ARG A 114 1.97 22.03 36.57
N ASP A 115 0.94 21.99 35.74
CA ASP A 115 0.04 23.07 35.32
C ASP A 115 0.34 23.88 34.05
N VAL A 116 -0.61 23.70 33.12
CA VAL A 116 -1.32 24.69 32.30
C VAL A 116 -0.50 25.48 31.27
N SER A 117 -0.76 25.19 30.00
CA SER A 117 -0.65 26.17 28.91
C SER A 117 -2.01 26.39 28.25
N ILE A 118 -2.52 27.60 28.42
CA ILE A 118 -3.61 28.23 27.66
C ILE A 118 -2.98 29.30 26.75
N GLY A 119 -3.51 29.43 25.53
CA GLY A 119 -3.29 30.53 24.58
C GLY A 119 -2.93 29.96 23.20
N GLY A 120 -3.77 29.98 22.16
CA GLY A 120 -4.63 31.06 21.63
C GLY A 120 -3.90 31.60 20.37
N ASP A 121 -4.45 31.74 19.16
CA ASP A 121 -5.80 32.02 18.63
C ASP A 121 -6.01 31.21 17.31
N ALA A 122 -7.17 30.68 16.90
CA ALA A 122 -8.57 31.13 16.83
C ALA A 122 -8.91 32.04 15.63
N VAL A 123 -9.69 31.48 14.70
CA VAL A 123 -10.84 32.19 14.11
C VAL A 123 -12.07 31.30 14.32
N GLY A 124 -12.93 31.66 15.28
CA GLY A 124 -14.22 30.99 15.57
C GLY A 124 -14.51 30.90 17.08
N ARG A 125 -15.64 31.44 17.54
CA ARG A 125 -15.92 31.92 18.93
C ARG A 125 -16.68 30.95 19.86
N ASP A 126 -16.47 29.64 19.78
CA ASP A 126 -17.12 28.69 20.71
C ASP A 126 -16.10 27.79 21.40
N LYS A 127 -16.19 27.64 22.73
CA LYS A 127 -15.38 26.66 23.47
C LYS A 127 -16.22 25.44 23.81
N ILE A 128 -15.78 24.30 23.31
CA ILE A 128 -16.32 22.99 23.68
C ILE A 128 -15.59 22.52 24.93
N VAL A 129 -16.33 22.23 25.99
CA VAL A 129 -15.79 21.75 27.26
C VAL A 129 -16.48 20.45 27.65
N THR A 130 -15.69 19.44 28.03
CA THR A 130 -16.17 18.17 28.54
C THR A 130 -16.18 18.20 30.06
N ILE A 131 -17.34 17.98 30.68
CA ILE A 131 -17.49 17.89 32.14
C ILE A 131 -18.19 16.57 32.48
N ASN A 132 -17.56 15.72 33.29
CA ASN A 132 -18.06 14.40 33.70
C ASN A 132 -18.52 13.50 32.54
N GLY A 133 -17.85 13.57 31.38
CA GLY A 133 -18.15 12.75 30.20
C GLY A 133 -19.20 13.34 29.25
N ASN A 134 -19.79 14.48 29.56
CA ASN A 134 -20.75 15.17 28.70
C ASN A 134 -20.16 16.44 28.08
N LEU A 135 -20.56 16.72 26.84
CA LEU A 135 -20.05 17.81 26.03
C LEU A 135 -20.93 19.07 26.17
N TYR A 136 -20.32 20.21 26.48
CA TYR A 136 -21.00 21.50 26.61
C TYR A 136 -20.36 22.55 25.69
N ILE A 137 -21.18 23.41 25.11
CA ILE A 137 -20.73 24.59 24.35
C ILE A 137 -20.84 25.80 25.27
N VAL A 138 -19.72 26.47 25.52
CA VAL A 138 -19.66 27.68 26.33
C VAL A 138 -19.44 28.88 25.42
N HIS A 139 -20.45 29.74 25.31
CA HIS A 139 -20.35 31.04 24.64
C HIS A 139 -19.70 32.05 25.60
N VAL A 140 -18.56 32.62 25.22
CA VAL A 140 -17.84 33.61 26.03
C VAL A 140 -18.07 34.99 25.42
N ASP A 141 -19.14 35.67 25.84
CA ASP A 141 -19.29 37.10 25.63
C ASP A 141 -18.89 37.87 26.89
N ASN A 142 -18.06 38.90 26.71
CA ASN A 142 -17.48 39.69 27.78
C ASN A 142 -18.53 40.55 28.50
N ALA A 143 -18.44 40.53 29.84
CA ALA A 143 -18.93 41.50 30.82
C ALA A 143 -20.45 41.58 31.04
N THR A 144 -20.99 40.72 31.92
CA THR A 144 -21.36 41.04 33.32
C THR A 144 -22.23 39.90 33.89
N ASP A 145 -21.95 39.54 35.15
CA ASP A 145 -22.77 38.70 36.05
C ASP A 145 -22.74 37.15 35.85
N PRO A 146 -22.24 36.38 36.85
CA PRO A 146 -22.23 34.92 36.81
C PRO A 146 -23.50 34.37 37.47
N LEU A 147 -24.58 34.16 36.71
CA LEU A 147 -25.72 33.28 37.04
C LEU A 147 -26.78 33.37 35.92
N ALA A 148 -26.71 32.53 34.87
CA ALA A 148 -27.78 32.43 33.90
C ALA A 148 -27.92 31.03 33.25
N VAL A 149 -28.89 30.29 33.79
CA VAL A 149 -29.83 29.36 33.13
C VAL A 149 -29.25 28.10 32.44
N VAL A 150 -29.23 27.01 33.21
CA VAL A 150 -29.27 25.63 32.71
C VAL A 150 -30.73 25.31 32.34
N GLN A 151 -31.00 24.88 31.10
CA GLN A 151 -32.28 24.26 30.73
C GLN A 151 -32.09 22.76 30.40
N PRO A 152 -33.01 21.89 30.85
CA PRO A 152 -33.04 20.49 30.44
C PRO A 152 -33.61 20.37 29.02
N ILE A 153 -33.01 19.48 28.21
CA ILE A 153 -33.47 19.16 26.86
C ILE A 153 -34.67 18.22 26.97
N ASP A 154 -35.88 18.76 27.04
CA ASP A 154 -37.12 17.98 26.96
C ASP A 154 -37.57 17.78 25.49
N ALA A 155 -37.90 16.52 25.19
CA ALA A 155 -38.66 16.00 24.05
C ALA A 155 -38.12 16.28 22.63
N GLN A 156 -37.17 15.46 22.18
CA GLN A 156 -37.05 15.18 20.74
C GLN A 156 -38.35 14.52 20.24
N PRO A 157 -38.86 14.88 19.04
CA PRO A 157 -39.90 14.11 18.37
C PRO A 157 -39.44 12.65 18.22
N PRO A 158 -40.36 11.67 18.14
CA PRO A 158 -40.01 10.25 18.13
C PRO A 158 -38.93 10.01 17.08
N ILE A 159 -37.78 9.55 17.54
CA ILE A 159 -36.67 9.10 16.70
C ILE A 159 -37.30 8.10 15.72
N PRO A 160 -37.30 8.37 14.40
CA PRO A 160 -37.75 7.36 13.45
C PRO A 160 -36.98 6.08 13.73
N PRO A 161 -37.62 4.90 13.66
CA PRO A 161 -37.00 3.65 14.07
C PRO A 161 -35.61 3.58 13.46
N SER A 162 -34.61 3.47 14.33
CA SER A 162 -33.21 3.36 13.94
C SER A 162 -33.09 2.20 12.96
N TYR A 163 -33.03 2.51 11.67
CA TYR A 163 -32.55 1.57 10.68
C TYR A 163 -31.14 1.23 11.13
N SER A 164 -30.95 0.01 11.64
CA SER A 164 -29.64 -0.58 11.83
C SER A 164 -28.85 -0.28 10.56
N GLN A 165 -27.82 0.57 10.65
CA GLN A 165 -27.04 1.01 9.50
C GLN A 165 -26.50 -0.22 8.77
N ALA A 166 -27.24 -0.69 7.76
CA ALA A 166 -26.77 -1.70 6.84
C ALA A 166 -25.68 -1.04 6.01
N HIS A 167 -24.43 -1.18 6.43
CA HIS A 167 -23.30 -0.81 5.59
C HIS A 167 -23.50 -1.49 4.23
N ASN A 168 -23.40 -0.70 3.15
CA ASN A 168 -23.63 -1.17 1.79
C ASN A 168 -22.83 -2.46 1.54
N PRO A 169 -23.46 -3.61 1.25
CA PRO A 169 -22.79 -4.91 1.16
C PRO A 169 -21.77 -5.01 0.02
N PHE A 170 -21.76 -4.04 -0.90
CA PHE A 170 -20.85 -3.95 -2.04
C PHE A 170 -19.61 -3.07 -1.76
N TYR A 171 -19.16 -3.00 -0.50
CA TYR A 171 -18.08 -2.12 -0.06
C TYR A 171 -16.65 -2.60 -0.38
N THR A 172 -16.47 -3.85 -0.78
CA THR A 172 -15.12 -4.46 -0.86
C THR A 172 -14.31 -3.87 -2.02
N THR A 173 -13.39 -2.95 -1.75
CA THR A 173 -12.44 -2.43 -2.73
C THR A 173 -11.12 -3.18 -2.66
N GLY A 174 -10.48 -3.40 -3.81
CA GLY A 174 -9.20 -4.11 -3.89
C GLY A 174 -9.29 -5.62 -3.61
N ARG A 175 -8.22 -6.20 -3.07
CA ARG A 175 -8.11 -7.64 -2.77
C ARG A 175 -8.98 -8.00 -1.57
N ILE A 176 -9.73 -9.10 -1.69
CA ILE A 176 -10.52 -9.67 -0.59
C ILE A 176 -9.56 -10.40 0.37
N ASN A 177 -9.42 -9.90 1.60
CA ASN A 177 -8.56 -10.51 2.63
C ASN A 177 -9.32 -11.38 3.65
N ASP A 178 -10.66 -11.39 3.61
CA ASP A 178 -11.45 -12.35 4.39
C ASP A 178 -12.00 -13.43 3.44
N PRO A 179 -11.56 -14.70 3.57
CA PRO A 179 -12.03 -15.79 2.73
C PRO A 179 -13.55 -15.98 2.73
N LYS A 180 -14.24 -15.58 3.80
CA LYS A 180 -15.71 -15.67 3.88
C LYS A 180 -16.42 -14.69 2.96
N LEU A 181 -15.73 -13.61 2.55
CA LEU A 181 -16.24 -12.63 1.61
C LEU A 181 -15.88 -12.97 0.16
N PHE A 182 -15.03 -13.98 -0.08
CA PHE A 182 -14.73 -14.47 -1.42
C PHE A 182 -15.94 -15.20 -2.00
N PHE A 183 -16.28 -14.94 -3.26
CA PHE A 183 -17.49 -15.45 -3.88
C PHE A 183 -17.24 -16.02 -5.28
N GLY A 184 -17.90 -17.13 -5.60
CA GLY A 184 -17.90 -17.74 -6.92
C GLY A 184 -16.59 -18.41 -7.28
N ARG A 185 -16.38 -18.63 -8.59
CA ARG A 185 -15.16 -19.26 -9.14
C ARG A 185 -14.94 -20.68 -8.62
N GLU A 186 -15.97 -21.41 -8.23
CA GLU A 186 -15.86 -22.72 -7.57
C GLU A 186 -15.20 -23.77 -8.46
N GLN A 187 -15.45 -23.73 -9.77
CA GLN A 187 -14.76 -24.59 -10.72
C GLN A 187 -13.26 -24.27 -10.76
N LEU A 188 -12.91 -22.99 -10.94
CA LEU A 188 -11.52 -22.56 -11.01
C LEU A 188 -10.76 -22.85 -9.71
N VAL A 189 -11.37 -22.59 -8.54
CA VAL A 189 -10.79 -22.95 -7.24
C VAL A 189 -10.50 -24.45 -7.15
N ARG A 190 -11.46 -25.31 -7.55
CA ARG A 190 -11.27 -26.77 -7.55
C ARG A 190 -10.12 -27.18 -8.47
N GLU A 191 -10.06 -26.64 -9.68
CA GLU A 191 -9.00 -26.93 -10.63
C GLU A 191 -7.62 -26.50 -10.10
N LEU A 192 -7.52 -25.31 -9.51
CA LEU A 192 -6.27 -24.80 -8.94
C LEU A 192 -5.78 -25.65 -7.77
N ARG A 193 -6.69 -25.99 -6.83
CA ARG A 193 -6.38 -26.88 -5.71
C ARG A 193 -5.89 -28.23 -6.23
N GLN A 194 -6.54 -28.78 -7.25
CA GLN A 194 -6.15 -30.06 -7.84
C GLN A 194 -4.75 -29.98 -8.49
N GLU A 195 -4.48 -28.96 -9.30
CA GLU A 195 -3.18 -28.81 -9.98
C GLU A 195 -2.03 -28.55 -8.98
N LEU A 196 -2.25 -27.71 -7.96
CA LEU A 196 -1.25 -27.45 -6.93
C LEU A 196 -1.00 -28.70 -6.07
N SER A 197 -2.04 -29.49 -5.76
CA SER A 197 -1.90 -30.77 -5.05
C SER A 197 -1.09 -31.80 -5.85
N LYS A 198 -1.20 -31.77 -7.19
CA LYS A 198 -0.37 -32.58 -8.10
C LYS A 198 1.07 -32.07 -8.24
N ARG A 199 1.45 -30.99 -7.55
CA ARG A 199 2.74 -30.31 -7.71
C ARG A 199 2.94 -29.79 -9.13
N THR A 200 1.92 -29.23 -9.75
CA THR A 200 2.02 -28.52 -11.03
C THR A 200 2.26 -27.03 -10.79
N ASN A 201 3.14 -26.39 -11.56
CA ASN A 201 3.21 -24.92 -11.55
C ASN A 201 2.01 -24.36 -12.31
N VAL A 202 1.37 -23.32 -11.78
CA VAL A 202 0.14 -22.77 -12.36
C VAL A 202 0.30 -21.29 -12.67
N SER A 203 -0.17 -20.87 -13.84
CA SER A 203 -0.26 -19.46 -14.21
C SER A 203 -1.73 -19.04 -14.29
N LEU A 204 -2.10 -18.03 -13.50
CA LEU A 204 -3.40 -17.39 -13.49
C LEU A 204 -3.36 -16.14 -14.36
N VAL A 205 -4.04 -16.17 -15.50
CA VAL A 205 -4.03 -15.08 -16.47
C VAL A 205 -5.41 -14.46 -16.56
N GLY A 206 -5.50 -13.13 -16.50
CA GLY A 206 -6.75 -12.43 -16.75
C GLY A 206 -6.63 -10.94 -16.50
N GLU A 207 -7.54 -10.15 -17.05
CA GLU A 207 -7.48 -8.69 -16.99
C GLU A 207 -7.42 -8.12 -15.56
N SER A 208 -7.05 -6.85 -15.45
CA SER A 208 -7.05 -6.14 -14.18
C SER A 208 -8.43 -6.23 -13.50
N GLN A 209 -8.44 -6.30 -12.17
CA GLN A 209 -9.67 -6.32 -11.36
C GLN A 209 -10.63 -7.49 -11.61
N MET A 210 -10.19 -8.57 -12.26
CA MET A 210 -10.93 -9.83 -12.35
C MET A 210 -10.93 -10.63 -11.03
N GLY A 211 -10.18 -10.20 -10.00
CA GLY A 211 -10.12 -10.90 -8.71
C GLY A 211 -9.06 -11.99 -8.62
N LYS A 212 -8.00 -11.91 -9.45
CA LYS A 212 -6.83 -12.82 -9.39
C LYS A 212 -6.18 -12.80 -8.01
N SER A 213 -5.90 -11.60 -7.49
CA SER A 213 -5.30 -11.40 -6.17
C SER A 213 -6.19 -11.94 -5.05
N SER A 214 -7.51 -11.72 -5.14
CA SER A 214 -8.50 -12.25 -4.19
C SER A 214 -8.55 -13.79 -4.23
N LEU A 215 -8.42 -14.38 -5.41
CA LEU A 215 -8.39 -15.83 -5.61
C LEU A 215 -7.09 -16.45 -5.06
N LEU A 216 -5.92 -15.88 -5.36
CA LEU A 216 -4.65 -16.34 -4.79
C LEU A 216 -4.65 -16.25 -3.27
N TYR A 217 -5.12 -15.13 -2.71
CA TYR A 217 -5.21 -14.96 -1.27
C TYR A 217 -6.23 -15.92 -0.64
N TYR A 218 -7.36 -16.17 -1.30
CA TYR A 218 -8.32 -17.19 -0.85
C TYR A 218 -7.68 -18.59 -0.77
N LEU A 219 -6.90 -18.98 -1.79
CA LEU A 219 -6.16 -20.25 -1.76
C LEU A 219 -5.15 -20.30 -0.61
N TYR A 220 -4.40 -19.22 -0.39
CA TYR A 220 -3.47 -19.09 0.72
C TYR A 220 -4.16 -19.21 2.08
N ALA A 221 -5.20 -18.41 2.30
CA ALA A 221 -5.89 -18.33 3.58
C ALA A 221 -6.67 -19.61 3.93
N THR A 222 -7.07 -20.38 2.92
CA THR A 222 -7.73 -21.69 3.09
C THR A 222 -6.77 -22.88 2.96
N ARG A 223 -5.45 -22.66 2.89
CA ARG A 223 -4.44 -23.71 2.60
C ARG A 223 -4.55 -24.96 3.46
N GLU A 224 -4.79 -24.82 4.76
CA GLU A 224 -4.91 -25.95 5.69
C GLU A 224 -6.13 -26.84 5.39
N GLU A 225 -7.16 -26.30 4.73
CA GLU A 225 -8.37 -27.05 4.39
C GLU A 225 -8.15 -28.00 3.21
N TRP A 226 -7.27 -27.64 2.26
CA TRP A 226 -7.13 -28.36 0.99
C TRP A 226 -5.75 -28.96 0.75
N LEU A 227 -4.72 -28.49 1.46
CA LEU A 227 -3.38 -29.04 1.40
C LEU A 227 -2.68 -28.95 2.77
N PRO A 228 -3.18 -29.70 3.78
CA PRO A 228 -2.67 -29.63 5.14
C PRO A 228 -1.21 -30.09 5.24
N GLY A 229 -0.42 -29.37 6.03
CA GLY A 229 0.97 -29.71 6.33
C GLY A 229 1.99 -29.43 5.21
N GLU A 230 1.57 -28.81 4.11
CA GLU A 230 2.47 -28.31 3.07
C GLU A 230 2.76 -26.81 3.29
N ALA A 231 4.01 -26.39 3.09
CA ALA A 231 4.35 -24.97 3.19
C ALA A 231 3.81 -24.24 1.96
N ILE A 232 2.83 -23.36 2.16
CA ILE A 232 2.28 -22.50 1.10
C ILE A 232 2.42 -21.06 1.56
N GLU A 233 3.22 -20.27 0.85
CA GLU A 233 3.43 -18.86 1.16
C GLU A 233 2.89 -17.95 0.07
N TYR A 234 2.35 -16.81 0.47
CA TYR A 234 1.81 -15.79 -0.44
C TYR A 234 2.68 -14.53 -0.42
N LEU A 235 2.97 -14.02 -1.60
CA LEU A 235 3.72 -12.80 -1.78
C LEU A 235 3.06 -11.89 -2.82
N ASP A 236 2.82 -10.65 -2.41
CA ASP A 236 2.35 -9.56 -3.26
C ASP A 236 3.55 -8.78 -3.79
N LEU A 237 3.89 -8.97 -5.07
CA LEU A 237 5.13 -8.44 -5.63
C LEU A 237 5.09 -6.93 -5.86
N GLN A 238 3.91 -6.29 -5.87
CA GLN A 238 3.85 -4.81 -5.92
C GLN A 238 4.53 -4.14 -4.72
N ARG A 239 4.71 -4.88 -3.62
CA ARG A 239 5.37 -4.40 -2.40
C ARG A 239 6.88 -4.62 -2.41
N VAL A 240 7.40 -5.32 -3.41
CA VAL A 240 8.81 -5.71 -3.51
C VAL A 240 9.59 -4.65 -4.28
N PHE A 241 10.64 -4.14 -3.65
CA PHE A 241 11.46 -3.06 -4.20
C PHE A 241 12.51 -3.53 -5.19
N ASP A 242 13.16 -4.66 -4.97
CA ASP A 242 14.21 -5.18 -5.85
C ASP A 242 14.47 -6.68 -5.62
N GLU A 243 15.46 -7.24 -6.30
CA GLU A 243 15.85 -8.64 -6.16
C GLU A 243 16.29 -9.04 -4.74
N ALA A 244 16.97 -8.15 -4.01
CA ALA A 244 17.44 -8.44 -2.67
C ALA A 244 16.26 -8.48 -1.68
N ASP A 245 15.36 -7.50 -1.79
CA ASP A 245 14.10 -7.45 -1.03
C ASP A 245 13.21 -8.66 -1.33
N PHE A 246 13.11 -9.08 -2.60
CA PHE A 246 12.41 -10.32 -2.96
C PHE A 246 12.98 -11.54 -2.23
N CYS A 247 14.31 -11.69 -2.26
CA CYS A 247 14.97 -12.81 -1.59
C CYS A 247 14.73 -12.77 -0.10
N GLU A 248 14.87 -11.59 0.53
CA GLU A 248 14.64 -11.41 1.97
C GLU A 248 13.20 -11.75 2.35
N MET A 249 12.22 -11.20 1.65
CA MET A 249 10.80 -11.44 1.93
C MET A 249 10.44 -12.92 1.80
N VAL A 250 10.90 -13.61 0.75
CA VAL A 250 10.66 -15.06 0.61
C VAL A 250 11.37 -15.81 1.73
N LEU A 251 12.63 -15.51 2.04
CA LEU A 251 13.38 -16.20 3.09
C LEU A 251 12.73 -16.04 4.46
N GLN A 252 12.22 -14.86 4.79
CA GLN A 252 11.50 -14.58 6.04
C GLN A 252 10.25 -15.47 6.18
N GLN A 253 9.43 -15.62 5.11
CA GLN A 253 8.27 -16.51 5.13
C GLN A 253 8.67 -17.97 5.38
N LEU A 254 9.86 -18.37 4.91
CA LEU A 254 10.39 -19.71 5.10
C LEU A 254 11.16 -19.90 6.41
N ASN A 255 11.10 -18.93 7.33
CA ASN A 255 11.89 -18.91 8.57
C ASN A 255 13.39 -19.12 8.29
N ALA A 256 13.91 -18.43 7.28
CA ALA A 256 15.31 -18.40 6.91
C ALA A 256 15.82 -16.96 6.86
N THR A 257 17.14 -16.81 6.89
CA THR A 257 17.82 -15.50 6.87
C THR A 257 18.67 -15.34 5.62
N GLY A 258 18.78 -14.11 5.14
CA GLY A 258 19.58 -13.75 3.96
C GLY A 258 18.76 -12.92 2.98
N ASN A 259 19.40 -12.51 1.90
CA ASN A 259 18.80 -11.68 0.86
C ASN A 259 19.44 -11.92 -0.52
N THR A 260 20.17 -13.04 -0.68
CA THR A 260 20.84 -13.36 -1.95
C THR A 260 20.15 -14.51 -2.68
N LEU A 261 20.31 -14.56 -4.00
CA LEU A 261 19.86 -15.69 -4.82
C LEU A 261 20.43 -17.04 -4.36
N ARG A 262 21.63 -17.04 -3.76
CA ARG A 262 22.24 -18.26 -3.21
C ARG A 262 21.47 -18.75 -1.99
N ASP A 263 21.13 -17.85 -1.08
CA ASP A 263 20.38 -18.18 0.14
C ASP A 263 18.98 -18.67 -0.23
N LEU A 264 18.33 -17.97 -1.18
CA LEU A 264 17.05 -18.36 -1.74
C LEU A 264 17.07 -19.77 -2.34
N ARG A 265 18.09 -20.08 -3.16
CA ARG A 265 18.26 -21.42 -3.75
C ARG A 265 18.35 -22.51 -2.68
N TYR A 266 19.13 -22.30 -1.63
CA TYR A 266 19.26 -23.29 -0.55
C TYR A 266 17.95 -23.45 0.22
N ALA A 267 17.29 -22.35 0.58
CA ALA A 267 16.05 -22.38 1.34
C ALA A 267 14.90 -23.05 0.59
N LEU A 268 14.75 -22.78 -0.71
CA LEU A 268 13.72 -23.38 -1.56
C LEU A 268 14.05 -24.82 -1.96
N GLY A 269 15.33 -25.15 -2.16
CA GLY A 269 15.74 -26.52 -2.51
C GLY A 269 15.60 -27.51 -1.35
N ALA A 270 15.78 -27.05 -0.12
CA ALA A 270 15.73 -27.88 1.08
C ALA A 270 14.30 -28.14 1.62
N ARG A 271 13.28 -27.46 1.08
CA ARG A 271 11.93 -27.47 1.63
C ARG A 271 10.90 -27.79 0.56
N ARG A 272 9.85 -28.49 0.96
CA ARG A 272 8.66 -28.70 0.14
C ARG A 272 7.75 -27.47 0.29
N VAL A 273 7.76 -26.60 -0.72
CA VAL A 273 7.05 -25.31 -0.66
C VAL A 273 6.38 -24.94 -1.98
N ILE A 274 5.21 -24.30 -1.86
CA ILE A 274 4.49 -23.66 -2.96
C ILE A 274 4.47 -22.15 -2.70
N LEU A 275 4.95 -21.35 -3.66
CA LEU A 275 4.82 -19.89 -3.61
C LEU A 275 3.65 -19.42 -4.47
N LEU A 276 2.76 -18.64 -3.86
CA LEU A 276 1.66 -17.94 -4.50
C LEU A 276 2.12 -16.50 -4.74
N LEU A 277 2.50 -16.18 -5.97
CA LEU A 277 3.06 -14.89 -6.36
C LEU A 277 2.00 -14.06 -7.10
N ASP A 278 1.66 -12.91 -6.54
CA ASP A 278 0.75 -11.94 -7.13
C ASP A 278 1.52 -10.86 -7.88
N GLU A 279 0.96 -10.34 -8.98
CA GLU A 279 1.53 -9.23 -9.76
C GLU A 279 2.97 -9.51 -10.24
N VAL A 280 3.14 -10.67 -10.89
CA VAL A 280 4.45 -11.21 -11.29
C VAL A 280 5.15 -10.40 -12.39
N GLU A 281 4.42 -9.52 -13.07
CA GLU A 281 4.98 -8.52 -13.98
C GLU A 281 6.09 -7.70 -13.34
N ARG A 282 6.04 -7.47 -12.03
CA ARG A 282 7.10 -6.77 -11.30
C ARG A 282 8.46 -7.44 -11.49
N LEU A 283 8.53 -8.77 -11.59
CA LEU A 283 9.79 -9.48 -11.81
C LEU A 283 10.36 -9.26 -13.21
N ALA A 284 9.58 -8.76 -14.18
CA ALA A 284 10.06 -8.44 -15.52
C ALA A 284 10.75 -7.06 -15.60
N GLU A 285 10.68 -6.26 -14.53
CA GLU A 285 11.25 -4.92 -14.48
C GLU A 285 12.77 -4.92 -14.28
N PRO A 286 13.47 -3.80 -14.59
CA PRO A 286 14.94 -3.74 -14.56
C PRO A 286 15.58 -3.98 -13.18
N ASP A 287 14.82 -3.81 -12.10
CA ASP A 287 15.27 -4.05 -10.73
C ASP A 287 15.51 -5.55 -10.43
N PHE A 288 15.06 -6.44 -11.32
CA PHE A 288 15.21 -7.89 -11.20
C PHE A 288 16.13 -8.45 -12.27
N SER A 289 17.09 -9.25 -11.83
CA SER A 289 18.07 -9.79 -12.76
C SER A 289 17.50 -10.98 -13.54
N PRO A 290 18.04 -11.23 -14.75
CA PRO A 290 17.80 -12.47 -15.49
C PRO A 290 18.05 -13.75 -14.71
N ARG A 291 19.02 -13.70 -13.79
CA ARG A 291 19.47 -14.86 -13.03
C ARG A 291 18.41 -15.33 -12.05
N LEU A 292 17.58 -14.40 -11.54
CA LEU A 292 16.43 -14.76 -10.71
C LEU A 292 15.44 -15.61 -11.50
N HIS A 293 15.11 -15.22 -12.74
CA HIS A 293 14.17 -15.97 -13.58
C HIS A 293 14.68 -17.38 -13.87
N ASP A 294 15.97 -17.49 -14.23
CA ASP A 294 16.62 -18.77 -14.49
C ASP A 294 16.64 -19.65 -13.22
N LEU A 295 16.89 -19.06 -12.06
CA LEU A 295 16.86 -19.75 -10.77
C LEU A 295 15.45 -20.27 -10.44
N LEU A 296 14.43 -19.40 -10.49
CA LEU A 296 13.04 -19.79 -10.21
C LEU A 296 12.59 -20.88 -11.18
N ARG A 297 12.96 -20.78 -12.47
CA ARG A 297 12.70 -21.83 -13.46
C ARG A 297 13.35 -23.15 -13.09
N SER A 298 14.63 -23.11 -12.73
CA SER A 298 15.40 -24.31 -12.36
C SER A 298 14.77 -24.98 -11.16
N LEU A 299 14.45 -24.22 -10.11
CA LEU A 299 13.83 -24.74 -8.90
C LEU A 299 12.43 -25.28 -9.18
N ALA A 300 11.63 -24.62 -10.03
CA ALA A 300 10.24 -24.99 -10.27
C ALA A 300 10.09 -26.28 -11.10
N GLN A 301 11.19 -26.79 -11.67
CA GLN A 301 11.25 -28.12 -12.28
C GLN A 301 11.47 -29.22 -11.23
N GLU A 302 12.10 -28.90 -10.09
CA GLU A 302 12.33 -29.85 -8.99
C GLU A 302 11.04 -30.12 -8.19
N PRO A 303 10.82 -31.33 -7.66
CA PRO A 303 9.56 -31.70 -6.99
C PRO A 303 9.26 -30.87 -5.72
N ASN A 304 10.30 -30.33 -5.09
CA ASN A 304 10.21 -29.64 -3.81
C ASN A 304 9.60 -28.24 -3.92
N PHE A 305 9.84 -27.53 -5.02
CA PHE A 305 9.41 -26.15 -5.21
C PHE A 305 8.39 -26.03 -6.34
N LYS A 306 7.27 -25.37 -6.08
CA LYS A 306 6.25 -25.03 -7.09
C LYS A 306 5.74 -23.62 -6.92
N MET A 307 5.15 -23.07 -7.98
CA MET A 307 4.61 -21.72 -7.97
C MET A 307 3.21 -21.65 -8.57
N CYS A 308 2.36 -20.81 -7.99
CA CYS A 308 1.18 -20.27 -8.64
C CYS A 308 1.41 -18.78 -8.85
N VAL A 309 1.42 -18.33 -10.10
CA VAL A 309 1.68 -16.93 -10.46
C VAL A 309 0.40 -16.28 -10.99
N ALA A 310 0.13 -15.03 -10.64
CA ALA A 310 -0.92 -14.24 -11.29
C ALA A 310 -0.33 -13.13 -12.16
N THR A 311 -0.87 -13.02 -13.38
CA THR A 311 -0.54 -11.99 -14.36
C THR A 311 -1.78 -11.49 -15.11
N GLN A 312 -1.69 -10.29 -15.65
CA GLN A 312 -2.67 -9.65 -16.53
C GLN A 312 -2.61 -10.23 -17.93
N SER A 313 -1.40 -10.42 -18.44
CA SER A 313 -1.12 -11.02 -19.75
C SER A 313 -0.50 -12.42 -19.60
N PRO A 314 -0.54 -13.26 -20.66
CA PRO A 314 0.17 -14.54 -20.68
C PRO A 314 1.66 -14.38 -20.33
N LEU A 315 2.24 -15.35 -19.63
CA LEU A 315 3.65 -15.32 -19.22
C LEU A 315 4.63 -15.23 -20.41
N GLU A 316 4.20 -15.62 -21.61
CA GLU A 316 4.95 -15.47 -22.87
C GLU A 316 5.19 -14.01 -23.24
N GLU A 317 4.22 -13.16 -22.93
CA GLU A 317 4.29 -11.71 -23.16
C GLU A 317 5.03 -11.00 -22.02
N VAL A 318 4.82 -11.46 -20.77
CA VAL A 318 5.47 -10.89 -19.59
C VAL A 318 6.97 -11.23 -19.56
N PHE A 319 7.34 -12.47 -19.90
CA PHE A 319 8.72 -12.95 -19.92
C PHE A 319 9.10 -13.47 -21.32
N PRO A 320 9.30 -12.57 -22.30
CA PRO A 320 9.61 -12.98 -23.66
C PRO A 320 10.97 -13.71 -23.73
N PRO A 321 11.14 -14.65 -24.67
CA PRO A 321 12.40 -15.35 -24.85
C PRO A 321 13.56 -14.39 -25.18
N ARG A 322 14.63 -14.46 -24.40
CA ARG A 322 15.82 -13.59 -24.54
C ARG A 322 16.56 -13.82 -25.87
N VAL A 323 16.62 -15.07 -26.33
CA VAL A 323 17.26 -15.47 -27.60
C VAL A 323 16.42 -16.58 -28.24
N LYS A 324 16.10 -16.43 -29.53
CA LYS A 324 15.43 -17.48 -30.33
C LYS A 324 16.27 -18.75 -30.32
N GLY A 325 15.73 -19.84 -29.74
CA GLY A 325 16.40 -21.15 -29.67
C GLY A 325 17.32 -21.38 -28.46
N SER A 326 17.31 -20.48 -27.46
CA SER A 326 17.99 -20.72 -26.18
C SER A 326 17.17 -21.56 -25.21
N VAL A 327 17.64 -21.70 -23.96
CA VAL A 327 17.02 -22.44 -22.85
C VAL A 327 15.49 -22.30 -22.87
N SER A 328 14.76 -23.40 -22.67
CA SER A 328 13.30 -23.41 -22.73
C SER A 328 12.70 -22.25 -21.91
N PRO A 329 11.78 -21.44 -22.46
CA PRO A 329 11.27 -20.24 -21.80
C PRO A 329 10.52 -20.48 -20.48
N PHE A 330 10.58 -19.52 -19.55
CA PHE A 330 9.98 -19.58 -18.20
C PHE A 330 8.53 -20.07 -18.19
N HIS A 331 7.69 -19.59 -19.12
CA HIS A 331 6.28 -19.97 -19.22
C HIS A 331 6.01 -21.46 -19.48
N ASN A 332 6.94 -22.19 -20.11
CA ASN A 332 6.71 -23.59 -20.52
C ASN A 332 6.47 -24.59 -19.37
N ILE A 333 6.83 -24.24 -18.14
CA ILE A 333 6.64 -25.14 -16.99
C ILE A 333 5.29 -24.95 -16.30
N PHE A 334 4.47 -24.01 -16.76
CA PHE A 334 3.20 -23.64 -16.14
C PHE A 334 2.00 -24.20 -16.90
N THR A 335 1.04 -24.72 -16.16
CA THR A 335 -0.32 -24.91 -16.66
C THR A 335 -1.07 -23.59 -16.57
N CYS A 336 -1.57 -23.10 -17.70
CA CYS A 336 -2.31 -21.84 -17.75
C CYS A 336 -3.79 -22.03 -17.36
N LYS A 337 -4.30 -21.12 -16.52
CA LYS A 337 -5.69 -21.04 -16.07
C LYS A 337 -6.18 -19.62 -16.26
N ILE A 338 -7.24 -19.47 -17.04
CA ILE A 338 -7.80 -18.16 -17.37
C ILE A 338 -8.80 -17.72 -16.29
N VAL A 339 -8.67 -16.48 -15.84
CA VAL A 339 -9.58 -15.82 -14.91
C VAL A 339 -10.53 -14.93 -15.71
N SER A 340 -11.61 -15.52 -16.19
CA SER A 340 -12.63 -14.82 -16.97
C SER A 340 -13.52 -13.92 -16.08
N PRO A 341 -14.29 -12.99 -16.69
CA PRO A 341 -15.46 -12.39 -16.06
C PRO A 341 -16.41 -13.46 -15.50
N PHE A 342 -17.32 -13.05 -14.61
CA PHE A 342 -18.35 -13.98 -14.14
C PHE A 342 -19.21 -14.48 -15.31
N SER A 343 -19.70 -15.70 -15.20
CA SER A 343 -20.88 -16.09 -15.96
C SER A 343 -22.09 -15.30 -15.47
N GLU A 344 -23.13 -15.16 -16.30
CA GLU A 344 -24.37 -14.51 -15.88
C GLU A 344 -24.96 -15.18 -14.61
N VAL A 345 -24.86 -16.51 -14.51
CA VAL A 345 -25.32 -17.25 -13.34
C VAL A 345 -24.52 -16.89 -12.09
N GLU A 346 -23.19 -16.80 -12.17
CA GLU A 346 -22.35 -16.36 -11.05
C GLU A 346 -22.65 -14.91 -10.66
N ALA A 347 -22.81 -14.00 -11.64
CA ALA A 347 -23.14 -12.61 -11.39
C ALA A 347 -24.48 -12.44 -10.66
N ARG A 348 -25.52 -13.17 -11.09
CA ARG A 348 -26.82 -13.19 -10.40
C ARG A 348 -26.71 -13.70 -8.97
N ARG A 349 -25.98 -14.81 -8.76
CA ARG A 349 -25.77 -15.37 -7.42
C ARG A 349 -24.94 -14.44 -6.53
N PHE A 350 -23.96 -13.74 -7.08
CA PHE A 350 -23.16 -12.74 -6.37
C PHE A 350 -24.04 -11.61 -5.82
N LEU A 351 -24.88 -11.02 -6.68
CA LEU A 351 -25.81 -9.96 -6.28
C LEU A 351 -26.78 -10.46 -5.21
N ALA A 352 -27.39 -11.64 -5.42
CA ALA A 352 -28.35 -12.21 -4.48
C ALA A 352 -27.71 -12.49 -3.10
N ALA A 353 -26.50 -13.07 -3.07
CA ALA A 353 -25.78 -13.37 -1.84
C ALA A 353 -25.43 -12.09 -1.05
N ARG A 354 -25.07 -11.00 -1.74
CA ARG A 354 -24.74 -9.72 -1.10
C ARG A 354 -25.97 -8.97 -0.58
N LEU A 355 -27.10 -9.09 -1.25
CA LEU A 355 -28.37 -8.47 -0.83
C LEU A 355 -29.06 -9.24 0.30
N GLN A 356 -28.74 -10.53 0.48
CA GLN A 356 -29.36 -11.37 1.50
C GLN A 356 -29.21 -10.75 2.90
N GLY A 357 -30.35 -10.56 3.58
CA GLY A 357 -30.36 -10.01 4.95
C GLY A 357 -30.25 -8.49 5.04
N THR A 358 -30.15 -7.77 3.91
CA THR A 358 -30.05 -6.30 3.92
C THR A 358 -31.40 -5.58 3.93
N GLY A 359 -32.49 -6.28 3.61
CA GLY A 359 -33.82 -5.70 3.41
C GLY A 359 -34.01 -5.00 2.04
N VAL A 360 -32.94 -4.82 1.25
CA VAL A 360 -32.98 -4.27 -0.10
C VAL A 360 -33.10 -5.40 -1.12
N THR A 361 -33.94 -5.20 -2.13
CA THR A 361 -34.10 -6.13 -3.26
C THR A 361 -33.89 -5.43 -4.59
N PHE A 362 -33.17 -6.06 -5.51
CA PHE A 362 -33.11 -5.63 -6.91
C PHE A 362 -34.11 -6.43 -7.73
N THR A 363 -34.83 -5.75 -8.60
CA THR A 363 -35.73 -6.36 -9.58
C THR A 363 -34.95 -7.09 -10.66
N GLU A 364 -35.58 -8.05 -11.34
CA GLU A 364 -34.94 -8.77 -12.46
C GLU A 364 -34.46 -7.84 -13.59
N ARG A 365 -35.16 -6.72 -13.82
CA ARG A 365 -34.74 -5.72 -14.80
C ARG A 365 -33.46 -4.99 -14.37
N GLU A 366 -33.35 -4.65 -13.09
CA GLU A 366 -32.16 -4.01 -12.53
C GLU A 366 -30.97 -4.98 -12.53
N VAL A 367 -31.18 -6.23 -12.12
CA VAL A 367 -30.15 -7.28 -12.16
C VAL A 367 -29.66 -7.51 -13.59
N ALA A 368 -30.56 -7.64 -14.56
CA ALA A 368 -30.20 -7.81 -15.97
C ALA A 368 -29.41 -6.61 -16.50
N ARG A 369 -29.81 -5.37 -16.13
CA ARG A 369 -29.08 -4.15 -16.49
C ARG A 369 -27.67 -4.13 -15.91
N LEU A 370 -27.52 -4.42 -14.60
CA LEU A 370 -26.21 -4.47 -13.95
C LEU A 370 -25.26 -5.47 -14.63
N ILE A 371 -25.78 -6.64 -14.99
CA ILE A 371 -25.01 -7.70 -15.66
C ILE A 371 -24.58 -7.26 -17.07
N ASN A 372 -25.50 -6.68 -17.84
CA ASN A 372 -25.23 -6.17 -19.17
C ASN A 372 -24.20 -5.03 -19.14
N ASP A 373 -24.43 -4.01 -18.30
CA ASP A 373 -23.62 -2.79 -18.24
C ASP A 373 -22.22 -3.06 -17.64
N SER A 374 -22.10 -4.05 -16.75
CA SER A 374 -20.80 -4.48 -16.23
C SER A 374 -20.06 -5.44 -17.18
N HIS A 375 -20.73 -5.99 -18.19
CA HIS A 375 -20.26 -7.15 -18.97
C HIS A 375 -19.82 -8.33 -18.08
N CYS A 376 -20.52 -8.53 -16.96
CA CYS A 376 -20.17 -9.50 -15.90
C CYS A 376 -18.76 -9.33 -15.28
N HIS A 377 -18.11 -8.18 -15.49
CA HIS A 377 -16.81 -7.90 -14.88
C HIS A 377 -16.99 -7.71 -13.36
N PRO A 378 -16.29 -8.46 -12.48
CA PRO A 378 -16.52 -8.44 -11.04
C PRO A 378 -16.47 -7.05 -10.40
N ALA A 379 -15.41 -6.28 -10.63
CA ALA A 379 -15.29 -4.94 -10.03
C ALA A 379 -16.34 -3.94 -10.56
N ARG A 380 -16.61 -3.91 -11.87
CA ARG A 380 -17.66 -3.05 -12.45
C ARG A 380 -19.04 -3.43 -11.94
N LEU A 381 -19.36 -4.73 -11.88
CA LEU A 381 -20.62 -5.24 -11.35
C LEU A 381 -20.82 -4.79 -9.90
N GLN A 382 -19.77 -4.93 -9.08
CA GLN A 382 -19.82 -4.51 -7.69
C GLN A 382 -19.99 -2.99 -7.55
N GLN A 383 -19.30 -2.19 -8.36
CA GLN A 383 -19.42 -0.73 -8.35
C GLN A 383 -20.84 -0.29 -8.74
N LEU A 384 -21.40 -0.82 -9.83
CA LEU A 384 -22.75 -0.49 -10.26
C LEU A 384 -23.81 -0.93 -9.24
N ALA A 385 -23.64 -2.13 -8.67
CA ALA A 385 -24.53 -2.64 -7.63
C ALA A 385 -24.46 -1.80 -6.34
N ARG A 386 -23.27 -1.29 -5.99
CA ARG A 386 -23.08 -0.38 -4.86
C ARG A 386 -23.90 0.89 -5.04
N THR A 387 -23.80 1.53 -6.20
CA THR A 387 -24.56 2.75 -6.52
C THR A 387 -26.07 2.50 -6.47
N LEU A 388 -26.55 1.43 -7.10
CA LEU A 388 -27.98 1.10 -7.07
C LEU A 388 -28.47 0.80 -5.64
N PHE A 389 -27.66 0.15 -4.81
CA PHE A 389 -28.00 -0.09 -3.42
C PHE A 389 -28.15 1.22 -2.63
N GLU A 390 -27.24 2.17 -2.81
CA GLU A 390 -27.29 3.49 -2.17
C GLU A 390 -28.55 4.26 -2.58
N GLU A 391 -28.92 4.23 -3.86
CA GLU A 391 -30.16 4.83 -4.37
C GLU A 391 -31.40 4.20 -3.71
N LYS A 392 -31.47 2.86 -3.65
CA LYS A 392 -32.61 2.14 -3.05
C LYS A 392 -32.78 2.42 -1.57
N VAL A 393 -31.68 2.60 -0.84
CA VAL A 393 -31.72 2.93 0.59
C VAL A 393 -32.13 4.39 0.81
N ALA A 394 -31.76 5.30 -0.09
CA ALA A 394 -32.17 6.71 0.00
C ALA A 394 -33.66 6.92 -0.33
N ASP A 395 -34.24 6.06 -1.18
CA ASP A 395 -35.65 6.09 -1.58
C ASP A 395 -36.60 5.35 -0.60
N ALA A 396 -36.06 4.65 0.40
CA ALA A 396 -36.80 3.85 1.38
C ALA A 396 -36.97 4.58 2.72
#